data_AF-A0A838BB65-F1
#
_entry.id   AF-A0A838BB65-F1
#
_cell.length_a   1.000
_cell.length_b   1.000
_cell.length_c   1.000
_cell.angle_alpha   90.00
_cell.angle_beta   90.00
_cell.angle_gamma   90.00
#
_symmetry.space_group_name_H-M   'P 1'
#
loop_
_entity.id
_entity.type
_entity.pdbx_description
1 polymer ?
#
loop_
_entity_poly.entity_id
_entity_poly.type
_entity_poly.pdbx_seq_one_letter_code
_entity_poly.pdbx_strand_id
1 'polypeptide(L)'
;MSERTAAFEFLQIIKWASTQENFWTECAGEENTIGPSGFSQVSIQTVLPLKVSKGEYIGRIERDDPNMFGNLDDNDISLAIRFSYAGVDVVLGGDGTLNNWRSRRNRFERNVGRRIMASVVNLPHHGSQHDSAPEVLENLFTIGGDRYGVTSANGHSHPSQDVIEWLSKQGISPFCTNLMPACGANASKLFAMPGISPELAAILRQTALSGGVIQPCQGDITLRIESAGNFAVVPQHSSFCGYRSSFASLFPAGP
;
A
#
# COMPACT_ATOMS: atom_id res chain seq x y z
N MET A 1 7.53 17.31 15.77
CA MET A 1 6.94 16.84 17.04
C MET A 1 8.00 15.99 17.71
N SER A 2 8.30 16.16 19.00
CA SER A 2 9.22 15.24 19.67
C SER A 2 8.52 13.89 19.87
N GLU A 3 9.22 12.77 19.74
CA GLU A 3 8.70 11.41 19.97
C GLU A 3 7.97 11.29 21.32
N ARG A 4 8.43 12.05 22.32
CA ARG A 4 7.82 12.16 23.65
C ARG A 4 6.40 12.75 23.65
N THR A 5 6.06 13.59 22.68
CA THR A 5 4.74 14.22 22.54
C THR A 5 3.73 13.22 21.98
N ALA A 6 4.09 12.51 20.91
CA ALA A 6 3.23 11.49 20.28
C ALA A 6 2.87 10.35 21.25
N ALA A 7 3.80 9.99 22.14
CA ALA A 7 3.60 8.98 23.17
C ALA A 7 2.60 9.41 24.25
N PHE A 8 2.70 10.65 24.71
CA PHE A 8 1.76 11.21 25.67
C PHE A 8 0.37 11.33 25.05
N GLU A 9 0.28 11.73 23.78
CA GLU A 9 -0.98 11.75 23.02
C GLU A 9 -1.58 10.34 22.90
N PHE A 10 -0.78 9.33 22.55
CA PHE A 10 -1.24 7.95 22.46
C PHE A 10 -1.74 7.40 23.80
N LEU A 11 -1.01 7.66 24.89
CA LEU A 11 -1.43 7.32 26.25
C LEU A 11 -2.73 8.01 26.66
N GLN A 12 -2.89 9.29 26.31
CA GLN A 12 -4.13 10.02 26.55
C GLN A 12 -5.29 9.45 25.73
N ILE A 13 -5.06 9.04 24.48
CA ILE A 13 -6.06 8.39 23.64
C ILE A 13 -6.48 7.04 24.24
N ILE A 14 -5.54 6.21 24.69
CA ILE A 14 -5.87 4.93 25.37
C ILE A 14 -6.65 5.17 26.66
N LYS A 15 -6.20 6.10 27.50
CA LYS A 15 -6.86 6.42 28.77
C LYS A 15 -8.24 7.03 28.57
N TRP A 16 -8.42 7.85 27.54
CA TRP A 16 -9.72 8.35 27.15
C TRP A 16 -10.61 7.21 26.65
N ALA A 17 -10.10 6.34 25.75
CA ALA A 17 -10.86 5.23 25.20
C ALA A 17 -11.31 4.23 26.28
N SER A 18 -10.49 3.95 27.30
CA SER A 18 -10.86 3.06 28.41
C SER A 18 -11.97 3.60 29.31
N THR A 19 -12.31 4.90 29.20
CA THR A 19 -13.44 5.52 29.91
C THR A 19 -14.73 5.56 29.08
N GLN A 20 -14.71 5.11 27.83
CA GLN A 20 -15.87 5.10 26.94
C GLN A 20 -16.40 3.67 26.80
N GLU A 21 -17.51 3.35 27.47
CA GLU A 21 -18.02 1.96 27.59
C GLU A 21 -18.52 1.34 26.27
N ASN A 22 -18.76 2.09 25.19
CA ASN A 22 -19.53 1.58 24.04
C ASN A 22 -19.08 2.02 22.63
N PHE A 23 -17.89 2.59 22.44
CA PHE A 23 -17.49 3.14 21.13
C PHE A 23 -16.08 2.78 20.65
N TRP A 24 -15.49 1.71 21.17
CA TRP A 24 -14.13 1.33 20.77
C TRP A 24 -14.05 -0.13 20.36
N THR A 25 -13.68 -0.34 19.09
CA THR A 25 -13.26 -1.64 18.57
C THR A 25 -11.75 -1.62 18.40
N GLU A 26 -11.08 -2.60 18.98
CA GLU A 26 -9.64 -2.77 18.81
C GLU A 26 -9.30 -3.01 17.33
N CYS A 27 -8.47 -2.16 16.73
CA CYS A 27 -7.93 -2.38 15.38
C CYS A 27 -6.66 -3.26 15.42
N ALA A 28 -6.77 -4.48 15.94
CA ALA A 28 -5.67 -5.45 15.97
C ALA A 28 -6.16 -6.90 15.97
N GLY A 29 -5.47 -7.76 15.23
CA GLY A 29 -5.86 -9.16 15.09
C GLY A 29 -6.76 -9.44 13.89
N GLU A 30 -7.00 -10.73 13.67
CA GLU A 30 -7.68 -11.24 12.48
C GLU A 30 -9.09 -10.69 12.37
N GLU A 31 -9.34 -9.98 11.26
CA GLU A 31 -10.68 -9.71 10.76
C GLU A 31 -11.62 -9.00 11.74
N ASN A 32 -11.04 -8.29 12.72
CA ASN A 32 -11.80 -7.41 13.59
C ASN A 32 -12.57 -6.44 12.70
N THR A 33 -13.90 -6.58 12.75
CA THR A 33 -14.79 -5.80 11.91
C THR A 33 -14.94 -4.42 12.53
N ILE A 34 -14.44 -3.40 11.84
CA ILE A 34 -14.40 -2.01 12.32
C ILE A 34 -15.39 -1.11 11.57
N GLY A 35 -16.32 -1.71 10.81
CA GLY A 35 -17.25 -1.00 9.93
C GLY A 35 -18.17 -0.03 10.68
N PRO A 36 -18.23 1.26 10.29
CA PRO A 36 -19.16 2.23 10.88
C PRO A 36 -20.61 1.92 10.49
N SER A 37 -21.55 2.30 11.35
CA SER A 37 -22.99 2.24 11.05
C SER A 37 -23.31 3.00 9.76
N GLY A 38 -23.89 2.32 8.76
CA GLY A 38 -24.20 2.88 7.44
C GLY A 38 -23.41 2.27 6.28
N PHE A 39 -22.34 1.52 6.56
CA PHE A 39 -21.57 0.75 5.57
C PHE A 39 -21.92 -0.75 5.61
N SER A 40 -23.19 -1.10 5.80
CA SER A 40 -23.61 -2.50 6.11
C SER A 40 -23.30 -3.52 5.01
N GLN A 41 -23.03 -3.07 3.78
CA GLN A 41 -22.68 -3.94 2.66
C GLN A 41 -21.16 -4.09 2.48
N VAL A 42 -20.36 -3.26 3.14
CA VAL A 42 -18.90 -3.28 3.05
C VAL A 42 -18.33 -3.91 4.32
N SER A 43 -17.63 -5.02 4.17
CA SER A 43 -16.83 -5.58 5.26
C SER A 43 -15.53 -4.79 5.38
N ILE A 44 -15.23 -4.26 6.56
CA ILE A 44 -13.97 -3.56 6.84
C ILE A 44 -13.30 -4.29 7.99
N GLN A 45 -12.11 -4.82 7.71
CA GLN A 45 -11.43 -5.77 8.58
C GLN A 45 -9.99 -5.35 8.81
N THR A 46 -9.53 -5.41 10.06
CA THR A 46 -8.09 -5.27 10.34
C THR A 46 -7.32 -6.53 9.91
N VAL A 47 -6.17 -6.33 9.27
CA VAL A 47 -5.25 -7.38 8.78
C VAL A 47 -3.96 -7.40 9.60
N LEU A 48 -3.40 -6.22 9.84
CA LEU A 48 -2.25 -5.96 10.72
C LEU A 48 -2.58 -4.74 11.59
N PRO A 49 -1.93 -4.56 12.76
CA PRO A 49 -0.95 -5.47 13.35
C PRO A 49 -1.60 -6.70 13.99
N LEU A 50 -0.78 -7.72 14.29
CA LEU A 50 -1.23 -8.87 15.07
C LEU A 50 -1.38 -8.46 16.54
N LYS A 51 -2.35 -9.05 17.26
CA LYS A 51 -2.55 -8.80 18.70
C LYS A 51 -1.27 -9.01 19.53
N VAL A 52 -0.44 -9.99 19.15
CA VAL A 52 0.84 -10.26 19.83
C VAL A 52 1.84 -9.10 19.68
N SER A 53 1.93 -8.51 18.49
CA SER A 53 2.81 -7.36 18.23
C SER A 53 2.38 -6.16 19.08
N LYS A 54 1.08 -5.89 19.17
CA LYS A 54 0.54 -4.81 20.01
C LYS A 54 0.72 -5.07 21.51
N GLY A 55 0.56 -6.31 21.96
CA GLY A 55 0.75 -6.69 23.37
C GLY A 55 2.16 -6.37 23.87
N GLU A 56 3.18 -6.48 23.02
CA GLU A 56 4.55 -6.12 23.36
C GLU A 56 4.70 -4.61 23.62
N TYR A 57 4.05 -3.78 22.80
CA TYR A 57 4.01 -2.33 22.96
C TYR A 57 3.29 -1.94 24.26
N ILE A 58 2.10 -2.50 24.51
CA ILE A 58 1.35 -2.25 25.76
C ILE A 58 2.18 -2.64 26.97
N GLY A 59 2.80 -3.83 26.95
CA GLY A 59 3.62 -4.27 28.08
C GLY A 59 4.84 -3.39 28.32
N ARG A 60 5.42 -2.74 27.29
CA ARG A 60 6.51 -1.77 27.48
C ARG A 60 6.01 -0.44 28.05
N ILE A 61 4.85 0.02 27.61
CA ILE A 61 4.15 1.19 28.18
C ILE A 61 3.90 0.97 29.68
N GLU A 62 3.32 -0.16 30.05
CA GLU A 62 2.99 -0.48 31.45
C GLU A 62 4.22 -0.60 32.36
N ARG A 63 5.41 -0.85 31.77
CA ARG A 63 6.68 -0.94 32.48
C ARG A 63 7.47 0.37 32.54
N ASP A 64 6.89 1.47 32.04
CA ASP A 64 7.55 2.77 31.90
C ASP A 64 8.94 2.64 31.21
N ASP A 65 9.03 1.79 30.16
CA ASP A 65 10.30 1.52 29.49
C ASP A 65 10.90 2.81 28.90
N PRO A 66 12.05 3.30 29.39
CA PRO A 66 12.66 4.54 28.93
C PRO A 66 13.19 4.44 27.48
N ASN A 67 13.32 3.22 26.94
CA ASN A 67 13.76 2.94 25.57
C ASN A 67 12.61 2.65 24.60
N MET A 68 11.36 2.81 25.04
CA MET A 68 10.18 2.61 24.19
C MET A 68 10.22 3.41 22.88
N PHE A 69 10.95 4.52 22.85
CA PHE A 69 11.02 5.44 21.69
C PHE A 69 12.23 5.23 20.78
N GLY A 70 13.20 4.40 21.16
CA GLY A 70 14.48 4.29 20.41
C GLY A 70 14.68 2.98 19.64
N ASN A 71 13.89 1.95 19.91
CA ASN A 71 14.13 0.57 19.44
C ASN A 71 12.89 -0.14 18.90
N LEU A 72 11.77 0.57 18.73
CA LEU A 72 10.57 0.02 18.11
C LEU A 72 10.53 0.52 16.67
N ASP A 73 10.57 -0.42 15.73
CA ASP A 73 10.26 -0.11 14.35
C ASP A 73 8.76 0.20 14.32
N ASP A 74 8.37 1.48 14.26
CA ASP A 74 6.97 1.94 14.27
C ASP A 74 6.12 1.23 13.20
N ASN A 75 6.78 0.71 12.17
CA ASN A 75 6.17 -0.11 11.13
C ASN A 75 5.57 -1.43 11.66
N ASP A 76 6.05 -1.96 12.79
CA ASP A 76 5.55 -3.19 13.41
C ASP A 76 4.13 -3.09 13.97
N ILE A 77 3.66 -1.87 14.25
CA ILE A 77 2.27 -1.59 14.62
C ILE A 77 1.46 -1.00 13.47
N SER A 78 2.02 -0.99 12.25
CA SER A 78 1.33 -0.47 11.08
C SER A 78 -0.02 -1.16 10.88
N LEU A 79 -1.03 -0.32 10.68
CA LEU A 79 -2.39 -0.77 10.43
C LEU A 79 -2.52 -1.15 8.95
N ALA A 80 -2.85 -2.41 8.70
CA ALA A 80 -3.31 -2.86 7.39
C ALA A 80 -4.79 -3.20 7.46
N ILE A 81 -5.56 -2.80 6.45
CA ILE A 81 -7.02 -2.92 6.43
C ILE A 81 -7.45 -3.60 5.14
N ARG A 82 -8.38 -4.54 5.25
CA ARG A 82 -9.10 -5.14 4.11
C ARG A 82 -10.50 -4.56 4.02
N PHE A 83 -10.90 -4.23 2.80
CA PHE A 83 -12.27 -3.90 2.44
C PHE A 83 -12.79 -4.98 1.50
N SER A 84 -13.99 -5.49 1.77
CA SER A 84 -14.68 -6.44 0.90
C SER A 84 -16.06 -5.90 0.55
N TYR A 85 -16.34 -5.77 -0.74
CA TYR A 85 -17.65 -5.33 -1.23
C TYR A 85 -17.96 -5.97 -2.59
N ALA A 86 -19.17 -6.50 -2.75
CA ALA A 86 -19.63 -7.14 -4.00
C ALA A 86 -18.65 -8.19 -4.58
N GLY A 87 -17.93 -8.93 -3.74
CA GLY A 87 -16.95 -9.94 -4.16
C GLY A 87 -15.58 -9.39 -4.58
N VAL A 88 -15.36 -8.08 -4.44
CA VAL A 88 -14.08 -7.42 -4.69
C VAL A 88 -13.39 -7.14 -3.36
N ASP A 89 -12.13 -7.57 -3.27
CA ASP A 89 -11.29 -7.37 -2.11
C ASP A 89 -10.20 -6.33 -2.38
N VAL A 90 -10.05 -5.41 -1.43
CA VAL A 90 -9.06 -4.34 -1.45
C VAL A 90 -8.26 -4.39 -0.16
N VAL A 91 -6.94 -4.33 -0.27
CA VAL A 91 -6.05 -4.25 0.90
C VAL A 91 -5.29 -2.94 0.88
N LEU A 92 -5.38 -2.21 1.99
CA LEU A 92 -4.45 -1.14 2.33
C LEU A 92 -3.34 -1.75 3.18
N GLY A 93 -2.15 -1.93 2.61
CA GLY A 93 -1.05 -2.64 3.25
C GLY A 93 -0.39 -1.86 4.40
N GLY A 94 -0.60 -0.55 4.47
CA GLY A 94 0.15 0.32 5.39
C GLY A 94 1.65 0.18 5.19
N ASP A 95 2.43 0.40 6.24
CA ASP A 95 3.87 0.18 6.28
C ASP A 95 4.22 -1.14 6.98
N GLY A 96 3.32 -2.13 6.95
CA GLY A 96 3.56 -3.43 7.60
C GLY A 96 4.84 -4.09 7.08
N THR A 97 5.72 -4.50 7.99
CA THR A 97 7.04 -5.04 7.66
C THR A 97 6.96 -6.45 7.07
N LEU A 98 8.02 -6.88 6.38
CA LEU A 98 8.17 -8.27 5.92
C LEU A 98 7.89 -9.28 7.06
N ASN A 99 8.37 -8.99 8.26
CA ASN A 99 8.19 -9.85 9.42
C ASN A 99 6.73 -9.87 9.90
N ASN A 100 6.00 -8.75 9.83
CA ASN A 100 4.57 -8.73 10.16
C ASN A 100 3.79 -9.61 9.19
N TRP A 101 4.03 -9.47 7.89
CA TRP A 101 3.36 -10.26 6.86
C TRP A 101 3.70 -11.75 6.91
N ARG A 102 4.96 -12.11 7.16
CA ARG A 102 5.39 -13.50 7.39
C ARG A 102 4.75 -14.10 8.63
N SER A 103 4.76 -13.38 9.74
CA SER A 103 4.15 -13.80 11.00
C SER A 103 2.67 -14.07 10.83
N ARG A 104 1.97 -13.18 10.11
CA ARG A 104 0.58 -13.37 9.74
C ARG A 104 0.42 -14.66 8.92
N ARG A 105 1.15 -14.75 7.79
CA ARG A 105 1.09 -15.90 6.87
C ARG A 105 1.27 -17.23 7.58
N ASN A 106 2.26 -17.34 8.47
CA ASN A 106 2.52 -18.57 9.21
C ASN A 106 1.39 -18.92 10.19
N ARG A 107 0.72 -17.92 10.76
CA ARG A 107 -0.30 -18.09 11.79
C ARG A 107 -1.68 -18.40 11.22
N PHE A 108 -2.07 -17.77 10.10
CA PHE A 108 -3.45 -17.84 9.61
C PHE A 108 -3.59 -18.47 8.23
N GLU A 109 -2.64 -18.24 7.32
CA GLU A 109 -2.78 -18.63 5.91
C GLU A 109 -2.16 -20.00 5.61
N ARG A 110 -0.95 -20.27 6.13
CA ARG A 110 -0.12 -21.42 5.74
C ARG A 110 -0.75 -22.77 6.06
N ASN A 111 -1.31 -22.93 7.26
CA ASN A 111 -1.82 -24.22 7.74
C ASN A 111 -3.14 -24.64 7.10
N VAL A 112 -3.88 -23.68 6.54
CA VAL A 112 -5.18 -23.91 5.89
C VAL A 112 -5.12 -23.71 4.38
N GLY A 113 -3.92 -23.47 3.83
CA GLY A 113 -3.71 -23.26 2.39
C GLY A 113 -4.44 -22.04 1.82
N ARG A 114 -4.72 -21.03 2.65
CA ARG A 114 -5.43 -19.81 2.24
C ARG A 114 -4.45 -18.67 1.94
N ARG A 115 -4.93 -17.65 1.25
CA ARG A 115 -4.26 -16.38 0.95
C ARG A 115 -5.26 -15.25 1.16
N ILE A 116 -4.78 -14.00 1.19
CA ILE A 116 -5.67 -12.83 1.34
C ILE A 116 -6.47 -12.58 0.06
N MET A 117 -5.88 -12.84 -1.12
CA MET A 117 -6.57 -12.88 -2.42
C MET A 117 -7.26 -11.56 -2.83
N ALA A 118 -6.63 -10.42 -2.58
CA ALA A 118 -7.15 -9.12 -2.97
C ALA A 118 -6.98 -8.83 -4.48
N SER A 119 -7.94 -8.13 -5.06
CA SER A 119 -7.87 -7.62 -6.44
C SER A 119 -7.06 -6.33 -6.52
N VAL A 120 -7.15 -5.48 -5.50
CA VAL A 120 -6.43 -4.21 -5.42
C VAL A 120 -5.65 -4.14 -4.13
N VAL A 121 -4.37 -3.82 -4.22
CA VAL A 121 -3.49 -3.71 -3.04
C VAL A 121 -2.75 -2.38 -3.11
N ASN A 122 -2.95 -1.54 -2.10
CA ASN A 122 -1.97 -0.50 -1.81
C ASN A 122 -0.77 -1.15 -1.12
N LEU A 123 0.38 -1.11 -1.80
CA LEU A 123 1.52 -1.96 -1.46
C LEU A 123 2.10 -1.61 -0.08
N PRO A 124 2.53 -2.63 0.69
CA PRO A 124 3.21 -2.41 1.95
C PRO A 124 4.42 -1.47 1.82
N HIS A 125 4.54 -0.54 2.75
CA HIS A 125 5.68 0.37 2.89
C HIS A 125 6.02 1.06 1.56
N HIS A 126 4.98 1.64 0.94
CA HIS A 126 5.07 2.35 -0.34
C HIS A 126 5.62 1.53 -1.52
N GLY A 127 5.64 0.20 -1.43
CA GLY A 127 6.30 -0.67 -2.42
C GLY A 127 7.80 -0.81 -2.20
N SER A 128 8.25 -0.80 -0.94
CA SER A 128 9.60 -1.16 -0.52
C SER A 128 9.96 -2.57 -0.98
N GLN A 129 11.16 -2.77 -1.54
CA GLN A 129 11.61 -4.11 -1.94
C GLN A 129 11.71 -5.08 -0.77
N HIS A 130 12.03 -4.55 0.42
CA HIS A 130 12.16 -5.35 1.63
C HIS A 130 10.80 -5.87 2.11
N ASP A 131 9.83 -4.96 2.25
CA ASP A 131 8.52 -5.29 2.86
C ASP A 131 7.48 -5.78 1.85
N SER A 132 7.67 -5.43 0.57
CA SER A 132 6.91 -5.97 -0.57
C SER A 132 7.67 -7.07 -1.31
N ALA A 133 8.35 -7.95 -0.57
CA ALA A 133 9.01 -9.12 -1.16
C ALA A 133 7.99 -10.01 -1.92
N PRO A 134 8.40 -10.74 -2.98
CA PRO A 134 7.50 -11.56 -3.80
C PRO A 134 6.54 -12.44 -3.01
N GLU A 135 7.03 -13.12 -1.98
CA GLU A 135 6.22 -14.01 -1.14
C GLU A 135 5.12 -13.30 -0.32
N VAL A 136 5.28 -12.01 -0.04
CA VAL A 136 4.28 -11.17 0.60
C VAL A 136 3.23 -10.79 -0.45
N LEU A 137 3.68 -10.31 -1.60
CA LEU A 137 2.80 -9.91 -2.70
C LEU A 137 1.96 -11.08 -3.24
N GLU A 138 2.55 -12.26 -3.39
CA GLU A 138 1.84 -13.50 -3.78
C GLU A 138 0.74 -13.89 -2.80
N ASN A 139 0.91 -13.56 -1.52
CA ASN A 139 -0.09 -13.82 -0.49
C ASN A 139 -1.21 -12.76 -0.51
N LEU A 140 -0.87 -11.52 -0.89
CA LEU A 140 -1.80 -10.39 -0.93
C LEU A 140 -2.74 -10.46 -2.15
N PHE A 141 -2.22 -10.79 -3.32
CA PHE A 141 -2.99 -10.75 -4.56
C PHE A 141 -3.74 -12.06 -4.87
N THR A 142 -4.87 -11.92 -5.57
CA THR A 142 -5.57 -13.05 -6.21
C THR A 142 -4.77 -13.61 -7.41
N ILE A 143 -5.06 -14.86 -7.80
CA ILE A 143 -4.30 -15.63 -8.82
C ILE A 143 -4.78 -15.36 -10.26
N GLY A 144 -5.85 -14.59 -10.45
CA GLY A 144 -6.35 -14.25 -11.79
C GLY A 144 -7.29 -13.05 -11.79
N GLY A 145 -7.84 -12.73 -12.96
CA GLY A 145 -8.65 -11.54 -13.17
C GLY A 145 -7.82 -10.24 -13.14
N ASP A 146 -8.53 -9.12 -13.17
CA ASP A 146 -7.92 -7.80 -13.11
C ASP A 146 -7.33 -7.54 -11.73
N ARG A 147 -6.05 -7.15 -11.71
CA ARG A 147 -5.27 -6.96 -10.49
C ARG A 147 -4.47 -5.69 -10.55
N TYR A 148 -4.45 -4.94 -9.45
CA TYR A 148 -3.85 -3.61 -9.42
C TYR A 148 -3.02 -3.38 -8.16
N GLY A 149 -1.75 -3.03 -8.35
CA GLY A 149 -0.86 -2.60 -7.28
C GLY A 149 -0.76 -1.09 -7.24
N VAL A 150 -1.05 -0.47 -6.10
CA VAL A 150 -1.02 0.99 -5.92
C VAL A 150 0.11 1.39 -4.99
N THR A 151 0.94 2.35 -5.38
CA THR A 151 2.02 2.89 -4.54
C THR A 151 1.76 4.37 -4.22
N SER A 152 1.65 4.66 -2.93
CA SER A 152 1.58 6.02 -2.40
C SER A 152 2.96 6.41 -1.89
N ALA A 153 3.85 6.86 -2.79
CA ALA A 153 5.26 7.03 -2.50
C ALA A 153 5.76 8.37 -3.02
N ASN A 154 6.88 8.88 -2.50
CA ASN A 154 7.46 10.15 -2.94
C ASN A 154 8.17 10.09 -4.31
N GLY A 155 8.39 8.89 -4.87
CA GLY A 155 9.05 8.72 -6.16
C GLY A 155 10.58 8.79 -6.16
N HIS A 156 11.23 8.97 -5.00
CA HIS A 156 12.68 9.05 -4.88
C HIS A 156 13.28 7.78 -4.27
N SER A 157 12.77 7.38 -3.09
CA SER A 157 13.18 6.14 -2.41
C SER A 157 12.25 4.96 -2.71
N HIS A 158 10.97 5.26 -2.98
CA HIS A 158 9.93 4.28 -3.27
C HIS A 158 9.02 4.78 -4.40
N PRO A 159 8.33 3.88 -5.12
CA PRO A 159 8.44 2.43 -5.03
C PRO A 159 9.76 1.90 -5.57
N SER A 160 10.14 0.69 -5.16
CA SER A 160 11.29 0.00 -5.77
C SER A 160 10.96 -0.45 -7.19
N GLN A 161 11.91 -0.28 -8.10
CA GLN A 161 11.78 -0.74 -9.48
C GLN A 161 11.51 -2.25 -9.55
N ASP A 162 12.23 -3.05 -8.75
CA ASP A 162 12.09 -4.50 -8.76
C ASP A 162 10.68 -4.95 -8.37
N VAL A 163 10.02 -4.21 -7.47
CA VAL A 163 8.63 -4.46 -7.08
C VAL A 163 7.69 -4.17 -8.26
N ILE A 164 7.88 -3.04 -8.94
CA ILE A 164 7.05 -2.66 -10.10
C ILE A 164 7.23 -3.65 -11.27
N GLU A 165 8.46 -4.07 -11.53
CA GLU A 165 8.76 -5.08 -12.54
C GLU A 165 8.15 -6.43 -12.19
N TRP A 166 8.22 -6.84 -10.92
CA TRP A 166 7.60 -8.07 -10.46
C TRP A 166 6.08 -8.04 -10.68
N LEU A 167 5.41 -6.95 -10.30
CA LEU A 167 3.97 -6.79 -10.53
C LEU A 167 3.62 -6.95 -12.02
N SER A 168 4.34 -6.24 -12.88
CA SER A 168 4.12 -6.28 -14.33
C SER A 168 4.31 -7.70 -14.90
N LYS A 169 5.38 -8.41 -14.48
CA LYS A 169 5.65 -9.82 -14.86
C LYS A 169 4.55 -10.77 -14.39
N GLN A 170 3.89 -10.49 -13.26
CA GLN A 170 2.78 -11.28 -12.76
C GLN A 170 1.43 -10.91 -13.39
N GLY A 171 1.39 -9.98 -14.34
CA GLY A 171 0.14 -9.49 -14.94
C GLY A 171 -0.69 -8.65 -13.98
N ILE A 172 -0.04 -7.96 -13.04
CA ILE A 172 -0.66 -7.01 -12.11
C ILE A 172 -0.31 -5.59 -12.60
N SER A 173 -1.32 -4.75 -12.81
CA SER A 173 -1.10 -3.39 -13.31
C SER A 173 -0.64 -2.44 -12.19
N PRO A 174 0.56 -1.85 -12.28
CA PRO A 174 1.04 -0.92 -11.28
C PRO A 174 0.50 0.50 -11.50
N PHE A 175 0.15 1.17 -10.40
CA PHE A 175 -0.29 2.56 -10.32
C PHE A 175 0.56 3.31 -9.29
N CYS A 176 1.44 4.19 -9.76
CA CYS A 176 2.30 5.00 -8.90
C CYS A 176 1.78 6.44 -8.83
N THR A 177 1.53 6.94 -7.62
CA THR A 177 1.12 8.33 -7.38
C THR A 177 2.13 9.32 -7.94
N ASN A 178 3.42 9.13 -7.64
CA ASN A 178 4.54 9.94 -8.11
C ASN A 178 5.48 9.17 -9.05
N LEU A 179 6.28 9.91 -9.84
CA LEU A 179 7.26 9.32 -10.76
C LEU A 179 8.40 8.70 -9.95
N MET A 180 8.83 7.49 -10.32
CA MET A 180 10.02 6.84 -9.78
C MET A 180 11.27 7.13 -10.63
N PRO A 181 12.51 6.91 -10.14
CA PRO A 181 13.72 7.29 -10.87
C PRO A 181 13.82 6.62 -12.25
N ALA A 182 13.44 5.34 -12.34
CA ALA A 182 13.38 4.59 -13.60
C ALA A 182 12.42 5.19 -14.64
N CYS A 183 11.41 5.94 -14.19
CA CYS A 183 10.44 6.61 -15.05
C CYS A 183 10.79 8.08 -15.35
N GLY A 184 11.97 8.55 -14.93
CA GLY A 184 12.40 9.94 -15.14
C GLY A 184 11.98 10.91 -14.04
N ALA A 185 11.81 10.45 -12.79
CA ALA A 185 11.64 11.33 -11.62
C ALA A 185 12.79 12.33 -11.42
N ASN A 186 13.94 12.05 -12.03
CA ASN A 186 15.07 12.96 -12.06
C ASN A 186 14.79 14.19 -12.94
N ALA A 187 13.68 14.31 -13.67
CA ALA A 187 13.40 15.50 -14.47
C ALA A 187 13.10 16.74 -13.58
N SER A 188 13.81 17.85 -13.80
CA SER A 188 13.58 19.11 -13.07
C SER A 188 12.23 19.77 -13.37
N LYS A 189 11.65 19.49 -14.55
CA LYS A 189 10.33 19.96 -14.95
C LYS A 189 9.77 19.07 -16.06
N LEU A 190 8.52 18.64 -15.91
CA LEU A 190 7.75 18.01 -16.97
C LEU A 190 7.33 19.08 -18.00
N PHE A 191 8.20 19.42 -18.95
CA PHE A 191 7.80 20.30 -20.04
C PHE A 191 6.77 19.57 -20.93
N ALA A 192 5.61 20.19 -21.12
CA ALA A 192 4.78 19.88 -22.28
C ALA A 192 5.57 20.37 -23.50
N MET A 193 6.16 19.44 -24.24
CA MET A 193 6.90 19.73 -25.45
C MET A 193 5.97 19.46 -26.64
N PRO A 194 5.27 20.48 -27.17
CA PRO A 194 4.43 20.30 -28.34
C PRO A 194 5.29 19.87 -29.54
N GLY A 195 4.83 18.86 -30.27
CA GLY A 195 5.48 18.39 -31.50
C GLY A 195 6.55 17.32 -31.33
N ILE A 196 6.75 16.77 -30.14
CA ILE A 196 7.57 15.56 -29.95
C ILE A 196 6.72 14.35 -29.54
N SER A 197 7.19 13.16 -29.89
CA SER A 197 6.52 11.92 -29.49
C SER A 197 6.60 11.72 -27.96
N PRO A 198 5.62 11.05 -27.34
CA PRO A 198 5.65 10.72 -25.92
C PRO A 198 6.93 9.99 -25.47
N GLU A 199 7.50 9.16 -26.34
CA GLU A 199 8.72 8.37 -26.10
C GLU A 199 9.95 9.26 -26.03
N LEU A 200 10.09 10.19 -27.00
CA LEU A 200 11.17 11.17 -26.98
C LEU A 200 11.02 12.12 -25.79
N ALA A 201 9.79 12.49 -25.44
CA ALA A 201 9.50 13.29 -24.25
C ALA A 201 9.91 12.57 -22.96
N ALA A 202 9.77 11.25 -22.89
CA ALA A 202 10.22 10.44 -21.76
C ALA A 202 11.75 10.37 -21.68
N ILE A 203 12.43 10.14 -22.81
CA ILE A 203 13.91 10.13 -22.88
C ILE A 203 14.49 11.48 -22.46
N LEU A 204 13.93 12.59 -22.93
CA LEU A 204 14.38 13.94 -22.58
C LEU A 204 14.14 14.29 -21.10
N ARG A 205 13.15 13.68 -20.46
CA ARG A 205 12.93 13.82 -19.02
C ARG A 205 13.92 13.00 -18.20
N GLN A 206 14.32 11.82 -18.70
CA GLN A 206 15.36 11.00 -18.07
C GLN A 206 16.73 11.67 -18.05
N THR A 207 17.03 12.57 -19.01
CA THR A 207 18.31 13.27 -19.10
C THR A 207 18.36 14.60 -18.35
N ALA A 208 17.21 15.19 -18.00
CA ALA A 208 17.15 16.31 -17.09
C ALA A 208 17.41 15.81 -15.65
N LEU A 209 18.32 16.46 -14.92
CA LEU A 209 18.60 16.18 -13.51
C LEU A 209 17.79 17.13 -12.61
N SER A 210 17.22 16.62 -11.52
CA SER A 210 16.38 17.37 -10.57
C SER A 210 17.03 17.35 -9.20
N GLY A 211 16.92 18.48 -8.51
CA GLY A 211 17.41 18.65 -7.15
C GLY A 211 16.44 18.13 -6.08
N GLY A 212 15.76 16.99 -6.33
CA GLY A 212 14.91 16.34 -5.31
C GLY A 212 13.44 16.83 -5.23
N VAL A 213 12.87 17.36 -6.33
CA VAL A 213 11.46 17.80 -6.35
C VAL A 213 10.55 16.65 -6.76
N ILE A 214 9.58 16.29 -5.90
CA ILE A 214 8.57 15.25 -6.16
C ILE A 214 7.73 15.63 -7.40
N GLN A 215 7.67 14.73 -8.37
CA GLN A 215 6.86 14.89 -9.58
C GLN A 215 5.69 13.91 -9.56
N PRO A 216 4.44 14.38 -9.76
CA PRO A 216 3.29 13.49 -9.89
C PRO A 216 3.41 12.61 -11.14
N CYS A 217 3.05 11.34 -11.02
CA CYS A 217 2.95 10.39 -12.14
C CYS A 217 1.49 10.18 -12.51
N GLN A 218 0.77 9.38 -11.75
CA GLN A 218 -0.65 9.11 -11.95
C GLN A 218 -1.54 9.97 -11.04
N GLY A 219 -0.95 10.67 -10.05
CA GLY A 219 -1.69 11.46 -9.06
C GLY A 219 -2.57 10.58 -8.17
N ASP A 220 -3.68 11.13 -7.70
CA ASP A 220 -4.64 10.39 -6.89
C ASP A 220 -5.20 9.18 -7.63
N ILE A 221 -5.31 8.04 -6.96
CA ILE A 221 -5.84 6.81 -7.53
C ILE A 221 -7.20 6.51 -6.91
N THR A 222 -8.24 6.50 -7.75
CA THR A 222 -9.61 6.21 -7.32
C THR A 222 -9.99 4.79 -7.71
N LEU A 223 -10.42 3.99 -6.74
CA LEU A 223 -11.08 2.71 -6.98
C LEU A 223 -12.61 2.90 -6.89
N ARG A 224 -13.33 2.41 -7.89
CA ARG A 224 -14.79 2.33 -7.87
C ARG A 224 -15.20 0.86 -7.98
N ILE A 225 -16.06 0.41 -7.07
CA ILE A 225 -16.63 -0.94 -7.06
C ILE A 225 -18.15 -0.81 -7.21
N GLU A 226 -18.70 -1.50 -8.20
CA GLU A 226 -20.13 -1.54 -8.47
C GLU A 226 -20.80 -2.69 -7.72
N SER A 227 -22.11 -2.60 -7.49
CA SER A 227 -22.87 -3.64 -6.79
C SER A 227 -22.90 -5.00 -7.51
N ALA A 228 -22.61 -5.01 -8.82
CA ALA A 228 -22.49 -6.23 -9.62
C ALA A 228 -21.12 -6.94 -9.46
N GLY A 229 -20.18 -6.36 -8.69
CA GLY A 229 -18.83 -6.90 -8.50
C GLY A 229 -17.82 -6.47 -9.57
N ASN A 230 -18.25 -5.67 -10.55
CA ASN A 230 -17.33 -4.99 -11.45
C ASN A 230 -16.62 -3.87 -10.71
N PHE A 231 -15.36 -3.60 -11.06
CA PHE A 231 -14.62 -2.48 -10.47
C PHE A 231 -13.66 -1.86 -11.47
N ALA A 232 -13.26 -0.62 -11.22
CA ALA A 232 -12.33 0.13 -12.05
C ALA A 232 -11.36 0.94 -11.18
N VAL A 233 -10.10 0.98 -11.60
CA VAL A 233 -9.06 1.82 -11.01
C VAL A 233 -8.76 2.97 -11.96
N VAL A 234 -9.02 4.20 -11.53
CA VAL A 234 -8.91 5.42 -12.33
C VAL A 234 -7.86 6.35 -11.72
N PRO A 235 -6.78 6.68 -12.43
CA PRO A 235 -5.80 7.66 -11.98
C PRO A 235 -6.28 9.08 -12.27
N GLN A 236 -5.85 10.05 -11.45
CA GLN A 236 -6.06 11.49 -11.69
C GLN A 236 -5.41 11.95 -12.99
N HIS A 237 -4.24 11.41 -13.31
CA HIS A 237 -3.50 11.69 -14.53
C HIS A 237 -3.36 10.44 -15.37
N SER A 238 -3.77 10.50 -16.64
CA SER A 238 -3.60 9.42 -17.61
C SER A 238 -2.18 9.41 -18.20
N SER A 239 -1.16 9.55 -17.35
CA SER A 239 0.24 9.58 -17.77
C SER A 239 0.66 8.22 -18.31
N PHE A 240 1.43 8.21 -19.40
CA PHE A 240 1.95 6.97 -19.98
C PHE A 240 2.75 6.12 -18.95
N CYS A 241 2.58 4.79 -18.97
CA CYS A 241 3.34 3.87 -18.11
C CYS A 241 3.61 2.56 -18.86
N GLY A 242 4.89 2.26 -19.12
CA GLY A 242 5.31 1.06 -19.85
C GLY A 242 5.14 -0.25 -19.07
N TYR A 243 4.87 -0.19 -17.76
CA TYR A 243 4.69 -1.38 -16.93
C TYR A 243 3.22 -1.86 -16.84
N ARG A 244 2.25 -1.10 -17.36
CA ARG A 244 0.81 -1.46 -17.29
C ARG A 244 0.39 -2.39 -18.42
N SER A 245 -0.52 -3.32 -18.14
CA SER A 245 -0.99 -4.30 -19.15
C SER A 245 -1.69 -3.66 -20.34
N SER A 246 -2.34 -2.49 -20.16
CA SER A 246 -2.91 -1.68 -21.25
C SER A 246 -1.89 -1.20 -22.28
N PHE A 247 -0.59 -1.31 -21.98
CA PHE A 247 0.48 -1.00 -22.91
C PHE A 247 0.73 -2.14 -23.92
N ALA A 248 0.57 -3.40 -23.52
CA ALA A 248 0.80 -4.56 -24.39
C ALA A 248 -0.14 -4.56 -25.62
N SER A 249 -1.32 -3.93 -25.52
CA SER A 249 -2.25 -3.75 -26.63
C SER A 249 -1.87 -2.64 -27.62
N LEU A 250 -0.95 -1.73 -27.26
CA LEU A 250 -0.48 -0.66 -28.16
C LEU A 250 0.66 -1.12 -29.08
N PHE A 251 1.34 -2.20 -28.70
CA PHE A 251 2.36 -2.87 -29.50
C PHE A 251 2.04 -4.36 -29.53
N PRO A 252 1.05 -4.79 -30.35
CA PRO A 252 0.85 -6.22 -30.58
C PRO A 252 2.19 -6.82 -30.96
N ALA A 253 2.56 -7.92 -30.30
CA ALA A 253 3.79 -8.64 -30.61
C ALA A 253 3.86 -8.80 -32.13
N GLY A 254 4.91 -8.25 -32.74
CA GLY A 254 5.14 -8.39 -34.17
C GLY A 254 5.17 -9.87 -34.54
N PRO A 255 4.82 -10.20 -35.80
CA PRO A 255 4.79 -11.58 -36.29
C PRO A 255 6.09 -12.35 -36.05
#